data_AF-A0A957F779-F1
#
_entry.id   AF-A0A957F779-F1
#
_cell.length_a   1.000
_cell.length_b   1.000
_cell.length_c   1.000
_cell.angle_alpha   90.00
_cell.angle_beta   90.00
_cell.angle_gamma   90.00
#
_symmetry.space_group_name_H-M   'P 1'
#
loop_
_entity.id
_entity.type
_entity.pdbx_description
1 polymer ?
#
loop_
_entity_poly.entity_id
_entity_poly.type
_entity_poly.pdbx_seq_one_letter_code
_entity_poly.pdbx_strand_id
1 'polypeptide(L)'
;MKTLKKLLGQPEPKPPADETNLETTDLIGTVHYLRTENQRLKEQVESLEEQLVQLRLKFRALRSLQQASSEVTPRTDVVRLLERVLQSALLSIGASDGSLMLLDEETNELVFAVVHGQVKFELVGHRIKLGTGIAGWVAQHREPLVIPDVQRDDRFSPDIDRSFRFQTRSMVCVPILADKRTLGVFQAINKFDQRPFDESDMTTMCLVAHLAADVIVKAEAIAAEQDPPQ
;
A
#
# COMPACT_ATOMS: atom_id res chain seq x y z
N MET A 1 -87.00 -15.56 -39.10
CA MET A 1 -86.33 -15.96 -40.35
C MET A 1 -84.82 -15.96 -40.12
N LYS A 2 -84.18 -17.01 -39.57
CA LYS A 2 -83.87 -18.27 -40.28
C LYS A 2 -84.08 -18.11 -41.79
N THR A 3 -83.03 -17.74 -42.52
CA THR A 3 -82.64 -18.22 -43.87
C THR A 3 -81.71 -17.18 -44.51
N LEU A 4 -80.40 -17.26 -44.22
CA LEU A 4 -79.30 -16.71 -45.06
C LEU A 4 -77.92 -17.08 -44.46
N LYS A 5 -77.77 -18.32 -43.97
CA LYS A 5 -76.56 -18.80 -43.28
C LYS A 5 -75.81 -19.93 -44.02
N LYS A 6 -75.91 -20.02 -45.35
CA LYS A 6 -75.42 -21.22 -46.06
C LYS A 6 -74.77 -21.04 -47.44
N LEU A 7 -74.22 -19.88 -47.82
CA LEU A 7 -73.68 -19.74 -49.19
C LEU A 7 -72.38 -18.95 -49.39
N LEU A 8 -71.63 -18.60 -48.33
CA LEU A 8 -70.25 -18.11 -48.50
C LEU A 8 -69.37 -18.74 -47.43
N GLY A 9 -68.42 -19.56 -47.86
CA GLY A 9 -67.46 -20.21 -47.00
C GLY A 9 -66.41 -19.23 -46.48
N GLN A 10 -66.13 -19.30 -45.18
CA GLN A 10 -64.81 -19.05 -44.62
C GLN A 10 -64.60 -20.04 -43.47
N PRO A 11 -63.46 -20.75 -43.38
CA PRO A 11 -63.09 -21.45 -42.15
C PRO A 11 -62.92 -20.40 -41.04
N GLU A 12 -63.45 -20.67 -39.85
CA GLU A 12 -63.19 -19.81 -38.68
C GLU A 12 -61.68 -19.65 -38.47
N PRO A 13 -61.19 -18.44 -38.16
CA PRO A 13 -59.79 -18.26 -37.83
C PRO A 13 -59.49 -19.08 -36.57
N LYS A 14 -58.59 -20.05 -36.71
CA LYS A 14 -58.01 -20.78 -35.59
C LYS A 14 -57.42 -19.72 -34.63
N PRO A 15 -57.70 -19.79 -33.31
CA PRO A 15 -57.16 -18.81 -32.37
C PRO A 15 -55.63 -18.75 -32.52
N PRO A 16 -55.00 -17.56 -32.43
CA PRO A 16 -53.57 -17.45 -32.59
C PRO A 16 -52.88 -18.40 -31.62
N ALA A 17 -52.00 -19.24 -32.16
CA ALA A 17 -51.14 -20.07 -31.35
C ALA A 17 -50.14 -19.14 -30.63
N ASP A 18 -50.29 -19.07 -29.32
CA ASP A 18 -49.19 -18.83 -28.38
C ASP A 18 -48.42 -17.50 -28.53
N GLU A 19 -49.13 -16.36 -28.56
CA GLU A 19 -48.49 -15.03 -28.37
C GLU A 19 -47.92 -14.86 -26.95
N THR A 20 -48.41 -15.63 -25.97
CA THR A 20 -47.95 -15.60 -24.58
C THR A 20 -46.52 -16.11 -24.35
N ASN A 21 -45.93 -16.84 -25.31
CA ASN A 21 -44.64 -17.51 -25.14
C ASN A 21 -43.44 -16.68 -25.67
N LEU A 22 -43.65 -15.77 -26.63
CA LEU A 22 -42.60 -14.87 -27.12
C LEU A 22 -42.33 -13.70 -26.14
N GLU A 23 -43.37 -13.08 -25.58
CA GLU A 23 -43.22 -11.98 -24.60
C GLU A 23 -42.61 -12.47 -23.29
N THR A 24 -42.95 -13.68 -22.82
CA THR A 24 -42.35 -14.26 -21.60
C THR A 24 -40.90 -14.66 -21.79
N THR A 25 -40.49 -15.12 -22.97
CA THR A 25 -39.08 -15.46 -23.25
C THR A 25 -38.19 -14.21 -23.28
N ASP A 26 -38.69 -13.10 -23.85
CA ASP A 26 -38.02 -11.80 -23.84
C ASP A 26 -37.96 -11.18 -22.43
N LEU A 27 -39.03 -11.37 -21.64
CA LEU A 27 -39.08 -10.94 -20.24
C LEU A 27 -38.12 -11.74 -19.35
N ILE A 28 -38.03 -13.07 -19.53
CA ILE A 28 -37.08 -13.92 -18.79
C ILE A 28 -35.64 -13.55 -19.14
N GLY A 29 -35.34 -13.34 -20.43
CA GLY A 29 -34.04 -12.86 -20.89
C GLY A 29 -33.68 -11.50 -20.28
N THR A 30 -34.62 -10.56 -20.29
CA THR A 30 -34.46 -9.23 -19.68
C THR A 30 -34.25 -9.31 -18.17
N VAL A 31 -35.02 -10.13 -17.45
CA VAL A 31 -34.86 -10.33 -16.00
C VAL A 31 -33.52 -11.01 -15.67
N HIS A 32 -33.08 -11.98 -16.47
CA HIS A 32 -31.78 -12.62 -16.30
C HIS A 32 -30.63 -11.63 -16.54
N TYR A 33 -30.72 -10.83 -17.61
CA TYR A 33 -29.78 -9.76 -17.90
C TYR A 33 -29.71 -8.75 -16.76
N LEU A 34 -30.86 -8.22 -16.32
CA LEU A 34 -30.93 -7.27 -15.22
C LEU A 34 -30.37 -7.83 -13.92
N ARG A 35 -30.60 -9.12 -13.61
CA ARG A 35 -30.00 -9.76 -12.42
C ARG A 35 -28.48 -9.83 -12.53
N THR A 36 -27.96 -10.18 -13.69
CA THR A 36 -26.52 -10.26 -13.94
C THR A 36 -25.87 -8.88 -13.81
N GLU A 37 -26.49 -7.85 -14.40
CA GLU A 37 -25.97 -6.49 -14.31
C GLU A 37 -26.10 -5.93 -12.89
N ASN A 38 -27.18 -6.24 -12.16
CA ASN A 38 -27.28 -5.89 -10.73
C ASN A 38 -26.21 -6.56 -9.89
N GLN A 39 -25.87 -7.82 -10.18
CA GLN A 39 -24.80 -8.53 -9.47
C GLN A 39 -23.44 -7.89 -9.74
N ARG A 40 -23.15 -7.59 -11.02
CA ARG A 40 -21.93 -6.89 -11.42
C ARG A 40 -21.81 -5.50 -10.78
N LEU A 41 -22.89 -4.72 -10.79
CA LEU A 41 -22.92 -3.39 -10.17
C LEU A 41 -22.68 -3.49 -8.67
N LYS A 42 -23.21 -4.50 -7.98
CA LYS A 42 -22.93 -4.73 -6.55
C LYS A 42 -21.45 -5.00 -6.29
N GLU A 43 -20.84 -5.90 -7.08
CA GLU A 43 -19.41 -6.20 -6.96
C GLU A 43 -18.54 -4.97 -7.24
N GLN A 44 -18.93 -4.14 -8.20
CA GLN A 44 -18.25 -2.86 -8.46
C GLN A 44 -18.41 -1.87 -7.29
N VAL A 45 -19.59 -1.77 -6.69
CA VAL A 45 -19.82 -0.91 -5.51
C VAL A 45 -18.96 -1.38 -4.34
N GLU A 46 -18.92 -2.68 -4.05
CA GLU A 46 -18.08 -3.25 -2.99
C GLU A 46 -16.59 -2.93 -3.24
N SER A 47 -16.11 -3.13 -4.47
CA SER A 47 -14.72 -2.78 -4.82
C SER A 47 -14.43 -1.28 -4.69
N LEU A 48 -15.36 -0.42 -5.10
CA LEU A 48 -15.21 1.04 -4.95
C LEU A 48 -15.21 1.46 -3.47
N GLU A 49 -16.05 0.84 -2.64
CA GLU A 49 -16.09 1.09 -1.21
C GLU A 49 -14.77 0.69 -0.54
N GLU A 50 -14.21 -0.46 -0.88
CA GLU A 50 -12.87 -0.88 -0.42
C GLU A 50 -11.79 0.12 -0.85
N GLN A 51 -11.79 0.53 -2.12
CA GLN A 51 -10.84 1.53 -2.62
C GLN A 51 -10.99 2.88 -1.92
N LEU A 52 -12.22 3.33 -1.63
CA LEU A 52 -12.49 4.57 -0.90
C LEU A 52 -12.00 4.49 0.55
N VAL A 53 -12.16 3.34 1.22
CA VAL A 53 -11.62 3.11 2.56
C VAL A 53 -10.09 3.19 2.52
N GLN A 54 -9.45 2.52 1.57
CA GLN A 54 -8.00 2.56 1.41
C GLN A 54 -7.49 3.98 1.11
N LEU A 55 -8.13 4.69 0.20
CA LEU A 55 -7.76 6.07 -0.14
C LEU A 55 -7.91 7.01 1.06
N ARG A 56 -8.98 6.86 1.86
CA ARG A 56 -9.19 7.64 3.09
C ARG A 56 -8.11 7.34 4.13
N LEU A 57 -7.69 6.08 4.27
CA LEU A 57 -6.60 5.71 5.18
C LEU A 57 -5.28 6.33 4.73
N LYS A 58 -4.95 6.24 3.44
CA LYS A 58 -3.77 6.89 2.85
C LYS A 58 -3.78 8.40 3.08
N PHE A 59 -4.92 9.07 2.84
CA PHE A 59 -5.06 10.51 3.04
C PHE A 59 -4.95 10.94 4.51
N ARG A 60 -5.46 10.12 5.44
CA ARG A 60 -5.30 10.36 6.88
C ARG A 60 -3.85 10.21 7.32
N ALA A 61 -3.18 9.15 6.89
CA ALA A 61 -1.76 8.95 7.17
C ALA A 61 -0.96 10.16 6.69
N LEU A 62 -1.12 10.55 5.42
CA LEU A 62 -0.52 11.75 4.85
C LEU A 62 -0.75 13.02 5.67
N ARG A 63 -2.00 13.29 6.05
CA ARG A 63 -2.34 14.49 6.82
C ARG A 63 -1.73 14.46 8.22
N SER A 64 -1.76 13.31 8.89
CA SER A 64 -1.13 13.14 10.20
C SER A 64 0.38 13.33 10.14
N LEU A 65 1.03 12.87 9.07
CA LEU A 65 2.45 13.05 8.81
C LEU A 65 2.82 14.51 8.50
N GLN A 66 2.02 15.18 7.68
CA GLN A 66 2.21 16.59 7.37
C GLN A 66 2.06 17.46 8.63
N GLN A 67 1.06 17.16 9.47
CA GLN A 67 0.87 17.86 10.73
C GLN A 67 2.03 17.60 11.70
N ALA A 68 2.47 16.35 11.82
CA ALA A 68 3.64 15.95 12.59
C ALA A 68 4.90 16.73 12.21
N SER A 69 5.16 16.92 10.91
CA SER A 69 6.28 17.73 10.41
C SER A 69 6.16 19.22 10.79
N SER A 70 4.95 19.79 10.69
CA SER A 70 4.72 21.20 11.06
C SER A 70 4.95 21.50 12.55
N GLU A 71 4.75 20.51 13.42
CA GLU A 71 4.84 20.63 14.88
C GLU A 71 6.19 20.20 15.47
N VAL A 72 7.21 19.91 14.64
CA VAL A 72 8.55 19.64 15.15
C VAL A 72 9.09 20.90 15.84
N THR A 73 9.31 20.78 17.15
CA THR A 73 9.89 21.78 18.05
C THR A 73 11.12 21.17 18.72
N PRO A 74 11.95 21.96 19.43
CA PRO A 74 13.11 21.41 20.11
C PRO A 74 12.81 20.44 21.27
N ARG A 75 11.55 20.35 21.71
CA ARG A 75 11.10 19.36 22.71
C ARG A 75 10.52 18.10 22.08
N THR A 76 10.44 18.05 20.75
CA THR A 76 9.82 16.95 20.03
C THR A 76 10.73 15.72 20.07
N ASP A 77 10.17 14.60 20.53
CA ASP A 77 10.81 13.29 20.43
C ASP A 77 10.70 12.82 18.96
N VAL A 78 11.71 13.13 18.17
CA VAL A 78 11.78 12.85 16.72
C VAL A 78 11.70 11.35 16.45
N VAL A 79 12.33 10.54 17.31
CA VAL A 79 12.31 9.07 17.18
C VAL A 79 10.89 8.55 17.33
N ARG A 80 10.14 9.00 18.34
CA ARG A 80 8.71 8.64 18.47
C ARG A 80 7.87 9.11 17.31
N LEU A 81 8.19 10.27 16.74
CA LEU A 81 7.47 10.78 15.58
C LEU A 81 7.69 9.87 14.38
N LEU A 82 8.94 9.54 14.07
CA LEU A 82 9.33 8.60 13.02
C LEU A 82 8.75 7.20 13.25
N GLU A 83 8.61 6.76 14.50
CA GLU A 83 7.93 5.52 14.84
C GLU A 83 6.46 5.52 14.46
N ARG A 84 5.74 6.60 14.79
CA ARG A 84 4.34 6.77 14.37
C ARG A 84 4.20 6.84 12.85
N VAL A 85 5.18 7.45 12.19
CA VAL A 85 5.26 7.54 10.73
C VAL A 85 5.39 6.15 10.11
N LEU A 86 6.37 5.37 10.56
CA LEU A 86 6.59 3.98 10.17
C LEU A 86 5.33 3.15 10.38
N GLN A 87 4.77 3.15 11.58
CA GLN A 87 3.59 2.34 11.87
C GLN A 87 2.40 2.70 10.96
N SER A 88 2.16 3.98 10.71
CA SER A 88 1.08 4.42 9.83
C SER A 88 1.27 3.96 8.39
N ALA A 89 2.52 4.01 7.89
CA ALA A 89 2.87 3.54 6.56
C ALA A 89 2.64 2.04 6.41
N LEU A 90 3.17 1.25 7.35
CA LEU A 90 3.04 -0.22 7.33
C LEU A 90 1.56 -0.64 7.36
N LEU A 91 0.75 -0.01 8.21
CA LEU A 91 -0.69 -0.26 8.27
C LEU A 91 -1.39 0.06 6.93
N SER A 92 -0.96 1.12 6.23
CA SER A 92 -1.59 1.53 4.97
C SER A 92 -1.31 0.62 3.78
N ILE A 93 -0.25 -0.19 3.85
CA ILE A 93 0.13 -1.17 2.83
C ILE A 93 -0.02 -2.63 3.30
N GLY A 94 -0.56 -2.82 4.51
CA GLY A 94 -0.77 -4.15 5.11
C GLY A 94 0.52 -4.91 5.44
N ALA A 95 1.62 -4.21 5.71
CA ALA A 95 2.89 -4.81 6.13
C ALA A 95 2.89 -5.15 7.62
N SER A 96 3.46 -6.30 7.98
CA SER A 96 3.58 -6.75 9.37
C SER A 96 4.79 -6.17 10.10
N ASP A 97 5.89 -6.00 9.37
CA ASP A 97 7.18 -5.59 9.92
C ASP A 97 7.77 -4.46 9.07
N GLY A 98 8.67 -3.69 9.66
CA GLY A 98 9.38 -2.65 8.94
C GLY A 98 10.36 -1.89 9.81
N SER A 99 11.18 -1.08 9.17
CA SER A 99 12.20 -0.31 9.87
C SER A 99 12.53 0.98 9.15
N LEU A 100 12.98 1.97 9.92
CA LEU A 100 13.64 3.16 9.42
C LEU A 100 15.09 3.11 9.90
N MET A 101 16.03 3.16 8.94
CA MET A 101 17.45 3.24 9.23
C MET A 101 17.97 4.62 8.82
N LEU A 102 18.80 5.23 9.66
CA LEU A 102 19.46 6.50 9.38
C LEU A 102 20.91 6.24 8.97
N LEU A 103 21.41 6.99 7.99
CA LEU A 103 22.79 6.94 7.58
C LEU A 103 23.64 7.75 8.54
N ASP A 104 24.58 7.09 9.20
CA ASP A 104 25.69 7.73 9.89
C ASP A 104 26.79 8.01 8.86
N GLU A 105 27.00 9.29 8.53
CA GLU A 105 27.95 9.72 7.51
C GLU A 105 29.41 9.58 7.95
N GLU A 106 29.69 9.61 9.26
CA GLU A 106 31.05 9.49 9.79
C GLU A 106 31.58 8.06 9.65
N THR A 107 30.69 7.09 9.90
CA THR A 107 31.03 5.66 9.87
C THR A 107 30.62 4.98 8.57
N ASN A 108 29.80 5.64 7.75
CA ASN A 108 29.24 5.11 6.50
C ASN A 108 28.40 3.83 6.73
N GLU A 109 27.61 3.85 7.80
CA GLU A 109 26.75 2.74 8.23
C GLU A 109 25.30 3.20 8.38
N LEU A 110 24.37 2.33 7.99
CA LEU A 110 22.96 2.51 8.29
C LEU A 110 22.68 1.95 9.70
N VAL A 111 22.05 2.76 10.54
CA VAL A 111 21.70 2.43 11.91
C VAL A 111 20.18 2.27 12.00
N PHE A 112 19.71 1.15 12.55
CA PHE A 112 18.29 0.93 12.81
C PHE A 112 17.78 1.90 13.89
N ALA A 113 17.23 3.04 13.47
CA ALA A 113 16.72 4.07 14.37
C ALA A 113 15.33 3.72 14.91
N VAL A 114 14.49 3.11 14.07
CA VAL A 114 13.14 2.70 14.42
C VAL A 114 12.87 1.33 13.81
N VAL A 115 12.27 0.44 14.59
CA VAL A 115 11.82 -0.89 14.13
C VAL A 115 10.39 -1.12 14.59
N HIS A 116 9.59 -1.73 13.72
CA HIS A 116 8.23 -2.17 14.00
C HIS A 116 8.10 -3.65 13.62
N GLY A 117 7.42 -4.43 14.47
CA GLY A 117 7.19 -5.85 14.25
C GLY A 117 7.94 -6.75 15.22
N GLN A 118 8.23 -7.97 14.79
CA GLN A 118 8.61 -9.12 15.63
C GLN A 118 9.92 -8.91 16.40
N VAL A 119 10.89 -8.26 15.78
CA VAL A 119 12.29 -8.15 16.25
C VAL A 119 12.64 -6.73 16.67
N LYS A 120 11.62 -5.97 17.10
CA LYS A 120 11.74 -4.54 17.41
C LYS A 120 12.77 -4.24 18.50
N PHE A 121 12.80 -5.00 19.59
CA PHE A 121 13.61 -4.66 20.75
C PHE A 121 15.08 -5.05 20.58
N GLU A 122 15.35 -5.99 19.67
CA GLU A 122 16.67 -6.53 19.42
C GLU A 122 17.43 -5.80 18.31
N LEU A 123 16.71 -5.23 17.33
CA LEU A 123 17.33 -4.59 16.16
C LEU A 123 17.63 -3.10 16.33
N VAL A 124 16.95 -2.37 17.22
CA VAL A 124 17.21 -0.94 17.41
C VAL A 124 18.66 -0.71 17.82
N GLY A 125 19.35 0.17 17.09
CA GLY A 125 20.78 0.46 17.27
C GLY A 125 21.73 -0.50 16.54
N HIS A 126 21.24 -1.60 15.96
CA HIS A 126 22.06 -2.45 15.09
C HIS A 126 22.53 -1.64 13.87
N ARG A 127 23.70 -2.02 13.31
CA ARG A 127 24.34 -1.30 12.20
C ARG A 127 24.59 -2.23 11.02
N ILE A 128 24.46 -1.69 9.82
CA ILE A 128 24.84 -2.37 8.58
C ILE A 128 25.69 -1.42 7.74
N LYS A 129 26.73 -1.94 7.09
CA LYS A 129 27.57 -1.12 6.20
C LYS A 129 26.79 -0.65 4.98
N LEU A 130 27.04 0.57 4.53
CA LEU A 130 26.51 1.06 3.26
C LEU A 130 26.93 0.11 2.11
N GLY A 131 26.01 -0.15 1.17
CA GLY A 131 26.20 -1.12 0.09
C GLY A 131 25.95 -2.58 0.46
N THR A 132 25.79 -2.92 1.74
CA THR A 132 25.46 -4.29 2.17
C THR A 132 23.96 -4.53 2.23
N GLY A 133 23.51 -5.62 1.61
CA GLY A 133 22.09 -5.98 1.61
C GLY A 133 21.23 -5.03 0.78
N ILE A 134 19.91 -5.26 0.77
CA ILE A 134 18.94 -4.40 0.09
C ILE A 134 19.00 -2.96 0.61
N ALA A 135 19.00 -2.78 1.93
CA ALA A 135 19.04 -1.46 2.57
C ALA A 135 20.28 -0.66 2.14
N GLY A 136 21.47 -1.27 2.23
CA GLY A 136 22.71 -0.63 1.84
C GLY A 136 22.74 -0.29 0.35
N TRP A 137 22.22 -1.18 -0.51
CA TRP A 137 22.13 -0.93 -1.95
C TRP A 137 21.20 0.25 -2.25
N VAL A 138 19.99 0.29 -1.67
CA VAL A 138 19.01 1.36 -1.86
C VAL A 138 19.55 2.71 -1.39
N ALA A 139 20.20 2.75 -0.22
CA ALA A 139 20.83 3.98 0.28
C ALA A 139 21.92 4.51 -0.66
N GLN A 140 22.73 3.60 -1.23
CA GLN A 140 23.85 3.94 -2.11
C GLN A 140 23.38 4.41 -3.49
N HIS A 141 22.40 3.72 -4.08
CA HIS A 141 21.93 4.00 -5.44
C HIS A 141 20.80 5.03 -5.48
N ARG A 142 20.16 5.29 -4.34
CA ARG A 142 19.02 6.22 -4.19
C ARG A 142 17.83 5.83 -5.06
N GLU A 143 17.68 4.52 -5.27
CA GLU A 143 16.61 3.94 -6.08
C GLU A 143 15.72 3.06 -5.19
N PRO A 144 14.39 3.25 -5.20
CA PRO A 144 13.47 2.41 -4.46
C PRO A 144 13.36 1.02 -5.13
N LEU A 145 13.06 0.00 -4.32
CA LEU A 145 12.88 -1.37 -4.78
C LEU A 145 11.61 -2.00 -4.19
N VAL A 146 10.88 -2.72 -5.05
CA VAL A 146 9.87 -3.71 -4.69
C VAL A 146 10.46 -5.09 -4.96
N ILE A 147 10.51 -5.93 -3.94
CA ILE A 147 11.11 -7.27 -4.01
C ILE A 147 10.05 -8.29 -3.60
N PRO A 148 9.39 -8.95 -4.57
CA PRO A 148 8.36 -9.94 -4.30
C PRO A 148 8.85 -11.18 -3.55
N ASP A 149 10.12 -11.56 -3.77
CA ASP A 149 10.78 -12.69 -3.15
C ASP A 149 12.27 -12.36 -2.95
N VAL A 150 12.66 -12.11 -1.70
CA VAL A 150 14.04 -11.72 -1.37
C VAL A 150 15.05 -12.86 -1.54
N GLN A 151 14.60 -14.13 -1.51
CA GLN A 151 15.49 -15.29 -1.67
C GLN A 151 15.98 -15.43 -3.11
N ARG A 152 15.35 -14.70 -4.04
CA ARG A 152 15.70 -14.67 -5.46
C ARG A 152 16.46 -13.40 -5.87
N ASP A 153 16.75 -12.52 -4.91
CA ASP A 153 17.45 -11.27 -5.15
C ASP A 153 18.89 -11.37 -4.62
N ASP A 154 19.88 -11.30 -5.52
CA ASP A 154 21.30 -11.44 -5.17
C ASP A 154 21.80 -10.34 -4.21
N ARG A 155 21.07 -9.23 -4.11
CA ARG A 155 21.42 -8.13 -3.20
C ARG A 155 20.95 -8.40 -1.78
N PHE A 156 20.13 -9.43 -1.53
CA PHE A 156 19.65 -9.77 -0.20
C PHE A 156 20.78 -10.38 0.66
N SER A 157 20.94 -9.86 1.88
CA SER A 157 21.82 -10.46 2.89
C SER A 157 20.98 -11.19 3.95
N PRO A 158 21.21 -12.49 4.20
CA PRO A 158 20.49 -13.26 5.21
C PRO A 158 21.03 -13.05 6.63
N ASP A 159 22.01 -12.16 6.85
CA ASP A 159 22.70 -12.03 8.14
C ASP A 159 21.77 -11.58 9.27
N ILE A 160 20.89 -10.62 8.99
CA ILE A 160 19.87 -10.15 9.93
C ILE A 160 18.86 -11.26 10.22
N ASP A 161 18.29 -11.88 9.18
CA ASP A 161 17.35 -13.00 9.28
C ASP A 161 17.93 -14.14 10.15
N ARG A 162 19.19 -14.52 9.93
CA ARG A 162 19.87 -15.56 10.72
C ARG A 162 20.12 -15.14 12.16
N SER A 163 20.59 -13.92 12.39
CA SER A 163 20.98 -13.44 13.72
C SER A 163 19.77 -13.27 14.65
N PHE A 164 18.64 -12.83 14.09
CA PHE A 164 17.43 -12.51 14.86
C PHE A 164 16.31 -13.55 14.67
N ARG A 165 16.60 -14.68 13.99
CA ARG A 165 15.64 -15.76 13.70
C ARG A 165 14.35 -15.24 13.04
N PHE A 166 14.52 -14.29 12.13
CA PHE A 166 13.46 -13.68 11.35
C PHE A 166 13.47 -14.24 9.92
N GLN A 167 12.31 -14.25 9.26
CA GLN A 167 12.20 -14.70 7.87
C GLN A 167 11.60 -13.60 7.01
N THR A 168 12.45 -12.95 6.23
CA THR A 168 12.07 -12.01 5.19
C THR A 168 11.63 -12.79 3.95
N ARG A 169 10.40 -12.57 3.49
CA ARG A 169 9.86 -13.17 2.25
C ARG A 169 9.79 -12.14 1.15
N SER A 170 9.13 -11.02 1.41
CA SER A 170 8.98 -9.90 0.47
C SER A 170 9.32 -8.59 1.17
N MET A 171 9.77 -7.61 0.39
CA MET A 171 10.22 -6.33 0.93
C MET A 171 9.92 -5.18 -0.04
N VAL A 172 9.57 -4.02 0.51
CA VAL A 172 9.74 -2.72 -0.14
C VAL A 172 10.80 -1.97 0.61
N CYS A 173 11.77 -1.42 -0.11
CA CYS A 173 12.81 -0.59 0.47
C CYS A 173 12.95 0.70 -0.34
N VAL A 174 12.81 1.84 0.31
CA VAL A 174 12.85 3.16 -0.33
C VAL A 174 13.89 4.04 0.35
N PRO A 175 14.61 4.91 -0.38
CA PRO A 175 15.56 5.82 0.22
C PRO A 175 14.84 7.00 0.89
N ILE A 176 15.43 7.52 1.96
CA ILE A 176 15.03 8.77 2.60
C ILE A 176 16.01 9.83 2.12
N LEU A 177 15.53 10.78 1.31
CA LEU A 177 16.34 11.74 0.61
C LEU A 177 15.98 13.16 1.02
N ALA A 178 17.00 13.99 1.25
CA ALA A 178 16.87 15.43 1.37
C ALA A 178 17.80 16.09 0.35
N ASP A 179 17.23 16.87 -0.58
CA ASP A 179 17.94 17.44 -1.72
C ASP A 179 18.82 16.42 -2.47
N LYS A 180 20.15 16.49 -2.30
CA LYS A 180 21.14 15.59 -2.92
C LYS A 180 21.80 14.63 -1.93
N ARG A 181 21.29 14.55 -0.70
CA ARG A 181 21.83 13.77 0.41
C ARG A 181 20.92 12.58 0.73
N THR A 182 21.52 11.41 0.95
CA THR A 182 20.81 10.25 1.50
C THR A 182 20.80 10.36 3.02
N LEU A 183 19.63 10.48 3.64
CA LEU A 183 19.49 10.50 5.09
C LEU A 183 19.37 9.09 5.68
N GLY A 184 18.95 8.11 4.87
CA GLY A 184 18.68 6.76 5.34
C GLY A 184 17.80 5.97 4.39
N VAL A 185 17.15 4.94 4.92
CA VAL A 185 16.19 4.09 4.20
C VAL A 185 14.99 3.73 5.05
N PHE A 186 13.90 3.42 4.38
CA PHE A 186 12.64 2.99 4.95
C PHE A 186 12.25 1.63 4.36
N GLN A 187 11.88 0.68 5.22
CA GLN A 187 11.57 -0.69 4.83
C GLN A 187 10.19 -1.12 5.33
N ALA A 188 9.47 -1.82 4.45
CA ALA A 188 8.32 -2.64 4.80
C ALA A 188 8.64 -4.09 4.42
N ILE A 189 8.34 -5.01 5.34
CA ILE A 189 8.71 -6.41 5.22
C ILE A 189 7.48 -7.25 5.52
N ASN A 190 7.20 -8.20 4.64
CA ASN A 190 6.10 -9.16 4.70
C ASN A 190 4.70 -8.52 4.84
N LYS A 191 3.77 -8.83 3.93
CA LYS A 191 2.36 -8.49 4.14
C LYS A 191 1.66 -9.47 5.07
N PHE A 192 0.66 -8.99 5.81
CA PHE A 192 -0.23 -9.82 6.64
C PHE A 192 -0.98 -10.88 5.82
N ASP A 193 -1.42 -10.52 4.62
CA ASP A 193 -2.13 -11.41 3.68
C ASP A 193 -1.18 -12.32 2.88
N GLN A 194 0.13 -12.23 3.15
CA GLN A 194 1.21 -12.99 2.51
C GLN A 194 1.36 -12.74 1.00
N ARG A 195 0.68 -11.75 0.42
CA ARG A 195 0.89 -11.37 -0.97
C ARG A 195 2.22 -10.59 -1.11
N PRO A 196 2.86 -10.63 -2.28
CA PRO A 196 3.97 -9.73 -2.57
C PRO A 196 3.55 -8.26 -2.48
N PHE A 197 4.53 -7.39 -2.25
CA PHE A 197 4.35 -5.97 -2.45
C PHE A 197 4.31 -5.62 -3.94
N ASP A 198 3.67 -4.50 -4.25
CA ASP A 198 3.55 -3.94 -5.59
C ASP A 198 4.00 -2.46 -5.67
N GLU A 199 3.90 -1.90 -6.87
CA GLU A 199 4.24 -0.50 -7.16
C GLU A 199 3.39 0.52 -6.37
N SER A 200 2.15 0.17 -6.03
CA SER A 200 1.25 1.03 -5.23
C SER A 200 1.72 1.11 -3.78
N ASP A 201 2.21 0.00 -3.24
CA ASP A 201 2.85 -0.03 -1.93
C ASP A 201 4.12 0.80 -1.92
N MET A 202 4.99 0.65 -2.93
CA MET A 202 6.21 1.44 -3.07
C MET A 202 5.92 2.93 -3.18
N THR A 203 4.94 3.31 -3.99
CA THR A 203 4.52 4.72 -4.13
C THR A 203 4.11 5.30 -2.77
N THR A 204 3.37 4.52 -1.97
CA THR A 204 2.96 4.91 -0.62
C THR A 204 4.17 5.05 0.31
N MET A 205 5.14 4.13 0.24
CA MET A 205 6.37 4.17 1.03
C MET A 205 7.28 5.35 0.66
N CYS A 206 7.46 5.63 -0.64
CA CYS A 206 8.24 6.79 -1.13
C CYS A 206 7.66 8.12 -0.63
N LEU A 207 6.34 8.24 -0.64
CA LEU A 207 5.63 9.42 -0.12
C LEU A 207 5.90 9.62 1.38
N VAL A 208 5.86 8.54 2.15
CA VAL A 208 6.17 8.59 3.58
C VAL A 208 7.64 8.90 3.82
N ALA A 209 8.55 8.35 3.01
CA ALA A 209 9.98 8.62 3.11
C ALA A 209 10.30 10.10 2.87
N HIS A 210 9.62 10.78 1.94
CA HIS A 210 9.75 12.23 1.77
C HIS A 210 9.32 13.00 3.03
N LEU A 211 8.20 12.62 3.65
CA LEU A 211 7.73 13.26 4.88
C LEU A 211 8.66 13.00 6.07
N ALA A 212 9.24 11.80 6.14
CA ALA A 212 10.27 11.48 7.13
C ALA A 212 11.53 12.33 6.91
N ALA A 213 11.95 12.55 5.66
CA ALA A 213 13.07 13.43 5.34
C ALA A 213 12.82 14.87 5.85
N ASP A 214 11.65 15.45 5.61
CA ASP A 214 11.31 16.80 6.11
C ASP A 214 11.43 16.90 7.64
N VAL A 215 10.93 15.89 8.35
CA VAL A 215 11.01 15.81 9.81
C VAL A 215 12.47 15.72 10.28
N ILE A 216 13.28 14.89 9.63
CA ILE A 216 14.69 14.68 9.97
C ILE A 216 15.48 15.97 9.72
N VAL A 217 15.35 16.59 8.55
CA VAL A 217 16.04 17.84 8.20
C VAL A 217 15.69 18.94 9.20
N LYS A 218 14.40 19.08 9.53
CA LYS A 218 13.95 20.09 10.51
C LYS A 218 14.50 19.81 11.91
N ALA A 219 14.57 18.55 12.32
CA ALA A 219 15.17 18.16 13.59
C ALA A 219 16.68 18.45 13.63
N GLU A 220 17.42 18.13 12.56
CA GLU A 220 18.85 18.43 12.43
C GLU A 220 19.11 19.95 12.51
N ALA A 221 18.30 20.76 11.80
CA ALA A 221 18.42 22.22 11.85
C ALA A 221 18.21 22.77 13.27
N ILE A 222 17.18 22.29 13.98
CA ILE A 222 16.92 22.68 15.37
C ILE A 222 18.07 22.27 16.29
N ALA A 223 18.65 21.07 16.10
CA ALA A 223 19.78 20.61 16.90
C ALA A 223 21.04 21.47 16.66
N ALA A 224 21.31 21.84 15.41
CA ALA A 224 22.44 22.71 15.04
C ALA A 224 22.32 24.14 15.61
N GLU A 225 21.09 24.66 15.76
CA GLU A 225 20.85 25.95 16.43
C GLU A 225 21.13 25.90 17.95
N GLN A 226 21.04 24.72 18.56
CA GLN A 226 21.26 24.53 20.00
C GLN A 226 22.72 24.25 20.37
N ASP A 227 23.50 23.68 19.45
CA ASP A 227 24.92 23.37 19.64
C ASP A 227 25.73 23.87 18.42
N PRO A 228 25.95 25.19 18.30
CA PRO A 228 26.67 25.75 17.16
C PRO A 228 28.12 25.26 17.16
N PRO A 229 28.69 24.90 16.00
CA PRO A 229 30.07 24.44 15.92
C PRO A 229 31.02 25.50 16.48
N GLN A 230 31.88 25.08 17.42
CA GLN A 230 32.89 25.92 18.08
C GLN A 230 33.98 26.39 17.13
#